data_AF-C9QIW2-F1
#
_entry.id   AF-C9QIW2-F1
#
_cell.length_a   1.000
_cell.length_b   1.000
_cell.length_c   1.000
_cell.angle_alpha   90.00
_cell.angle_beta   90.00
_cell.angle_gamma   90.00
#
_symmetry.space_group_name_H-M   'P 1'
#
loop_
_entity.id
_entity.type
_entity.pdbx_description
1 polymer ?
#
loop_
_entity_poly.entity_id
_entity_poly.type
_entity_poly.pdbx_seq_one_letter_code
_entity_poly.pdbx_strand_id
1 'polypeptide(L)' 'MHFESLSEFFAMGGYAGYVWAAFGITFGVMLVLFITSVRRGRTLLDEVQAKVDRQARIDAAKNLENTL' A
#
# COMPACT_ATOMS: atom_id res chain seq x y z
N MET A 1 25.10 30.47 -9.27
CA MET A 1 25.82 29.30 -8.76
C MET A 1 25.16 28.08 -9.39
N HIS A 2 25.74 27.58 -10.48
CA HIS A 2 25.28 26.37 -11.14
C HIS A 2 25.96 25.19 -10.46
N PHE A 3 25.21 24.14 -10.10
CA PHE A 3 25.80 22.88 -9.68
C PHE A 3 26.49 22.28 -10.91
N GLU A 4 27.81 22.13 -10.88
CA GLU A 4 28.57 21.67 -12.06
C GLU A 4 28.52 20.14 -12.18
N SER A 5 28.05 19.44 -11.14
CA SER A 5 27.91 17.99 -11.13
C SER A 5 26.79 17.50 -10.22
N LEU A 6 26.26 16.29 -10.51
CA LEU A 6 25.34 15.59 -9.61
C LEU A 6 25.96 15.39 -8.22
N SER A 7 27.28 15.23 -8.13
CA SER A 7 27.99 15.08 -6.86
C SER A 7 27.83 16.33 -5.97
N GLU A 8 27.93 17.54 -6.52
CA GLU A 8 27.74 18.79 -5.75
C GLU A 8 26.28 18.99 -5.33
N PHE A 9 25.33 18.48 -6.12
CA PHE A 9 23.92 18.47 -5.74
C PHE A 9 23.64 17.55 -4.54
N PHE A 10 24.33 16.40 -4.45
CA PHE A 10 24.25 15.53 -3.28
C PHE A 10 25.13 15.99 -2.11
N ALA A 11 26.17 16.79 -2.39
CA ALA A 11 27.13 17.29 -1.41
C ALA A 11 27.13 18.82 -1.34
N MET A 12 25.94 19.44 -1.21
CA MET A 12 25.71 20.90 -1.11
C MET A 12 26.39 21.55 0.11
N GLY A 13 27.73 21.54 0.16
CA GLY A 13 28.56 22.29 1.11
C GLY A 13 28.18 22.13 2.58
N GLY A 14 27.70 20.95 3.01
CA GLY A 14 27.32 20.66 4.40
C GLY A 14 25.82 20.67 4.71
N TYR A 15 24.96 21.23 3.85
CA TYR A 15 23.50 21.26 4.09
C TYR A 15 22.75 20.05 3.54
N ALA A 16 23.37 19.28 2.65
CA ALA A 16 22.74 18.14 2.00
C ALA A 16 22.21 17.08 2.99
N GLY A 17 22.89 16.89 4.14
CA GLY A 17 22.42 15.97 5.17
C GLY A 17 21.02 16.29 5.69
N TYR A 18 20.72 17.57 5.93
CA TYR A 18 19.40 18.01 6.40
C TYR A 18 18.32 17.83 5.32
N VAL A 19 18.65 18.18 4.07
CA VAL A 19 17.73 18.07 2.94
C VAL A 19 17.39 16.61 2.69
N TRP A 20 18.40 15.75 2.50
CA TRP A 20 18.19 14.34 2.22
C TRP A 20 17.52 13.59 3.38
N ALA A 21 17.80 13.96 4.63
CA ALA A 21 17.07 13.42 5.78
C ALA A 21 15.58 13.79 5.74
N ALA A 22 15.25 15.06 5.48
CA ALA A 22 13.85 15.50 5.37
C ALA A 22 13.11 14.81 4.22
N PHE A 23 13.75 14.71 3.04
CA PHE A 23 13.22 13.96 1.89
C PHE A 23 13.05 12.48 2.20
N GLY A 24 14.04 11.85 2.84
CA GLY A 24 14.02 10.44 3.22
C GLY A 24 12.90 10.14 4.22
N ILE A 25 12.72 10.97 5.25
CA ILE A 25 11.61 10.84 6.21
C ILE A 25 10.27 10.98 5.50
N THR A 26 10.12 12.02 4.68
CA THR A 26 8.87 12.27 3.94
C THR A 26 8.54 11.10 3.02
N PHE A 27 9.52 10.66 2.24
CA PHE A 27 9.38 9.51 1.35
C PHE A 27 9.05 8.23 2.14
N GLY A 28 9.68 8.02 3.29
CA GLY A 28 9.39 6.91 4.20
C GLY A 28 7.95 6.91 4.69
N VAL A 29 7.44 8.06 5.14
CA VAL A 29 6.04 8.22 5.57
C VAL A 29 5.08 7.96 4.42
N MET A 30 5.34 8.52 3.23
CA MET A 30 4.53 8.26 2.03
C MET A 30 4.50 6.78 1.67
N LEU A 31 5.65 6.09 1.75
CA LEU A 31 5.77 4.67 1.44
C LEU A 31 5.01 3.81 2.45
N VAL A 32 5.07 4.15 3.74
CA VAL A 32 4.25 3.50 4.79
C VAL A 32 2.76 3.70 4.53
N LEU A 33 2.33 4.91 4.19
CA LEU A 33 0.93 5.18 3.85
C LEU A 33 0.48 4.42 2.60
N PHE A 34 1.33 4.36 1.58
CA PHE A 34 1.05 3.62 0.37
C PHE A 34 0.88 2.11 0.66
N ILE A 35 1.82 1.52 1.39
CA ILE A 35 1.74 0.10 1.78
C ILE A 35 0.50 -0.17 2.62
N THR A 36 0.20 0.66 3.62
CA THR A 36 -0.98 0.45 4.47
C THR A 36 -2.28 0.61 3.69
N SER A 37 -2.36 1.57 2.77
CA SER A 37 -3.50 1.76 1.86
C SER A 37 -3.73 0.53 0.98
N VAL A 38 -2.68 0.04 0.31
CA VAL A 38 -2.77 -1.14 -0.56
C VAL A 38 -3.15 -2.38 0.25
N ARG A 39 -2.58 -2.58 1.44
CA ARG A 39 -2.91 -3.72 2.31
C ARG A 39 -4.36 -3.66 2.79
N ARG A 40 -4.84 -2.49 3.21
CA ARG A 40 -6.25 -2.30 3.61
C ARG A 40 -7.21 -2.61 2.48
N GLY A 41 -6.90 -2.18 1.24
CA GLY A 41 -7.70 -2.53 0.07
C GLY A 41 -7.81 -4.04 -0.14
N ARG A 42 -6.70 -4.78 0.00
CA ARG A 42 -6.68 -6.25 -0.12
C ARG A 42 -7.49 -6.93 0.98
N THR A 43 -7.31 -6.51 2.24
CA THR A 43 -8.05 -7.10 3.37
C THR A 43 -9.56 -6.95 3.22
N LEU A 44 -10.05 -5.81 2.72
CA LEU A 44 -11.47 -5.60 2.47
C LEU A 44 -12.01 -6.56 1.40
N LEU A 45 -11.25 -6.79 0.33
CA LEU A 45 -11.65 -7.73 -0.73
C LEU A 45 -11.65 -9.17 -0.21
N ASP A 46 -10.66 -9.56 0.59
CA ASP A 46 -10.58 -10.90 1.18
C ASP A 46 -11.77 -11.18 2.12
N GLU A 47 -12.19 -10.19 2.93
CA GLU A 47 -13.36 -10.32 3.79
C GLU A 47 -14.67 -10.45 3.01
N VAL A 48 -14.81 -9.69 1.90
CA VAL A 48 -15.99 -9.78 1.04
C VAL A 48 -16.03 -11.15 0.36
N GLN A 49 -14.91 -11.63 -0.18
CA GLN A 49 -14.84 -12.95 -0.83
C GLN A 49 -15.20 -14.08 0.13
N ALA A 50 -14.69 -14.04 1.36
CA ALA A 50 -15.02 -15.05 2.38
C ALA A 50 -16.52 -15.09 2.72
N LYS A 51 -17.21 -13.94 2.68
CA LYS A 51 -18.67 -13.87 2.88
C LYS A 51 -19.44 -14.42 1.67
N VAL A 52 -19.00 -14.10 0.45
CA VAL A 52 -19.59 -14.63 -0.79
C VAL A 52 -19.48 -16.15 -0.83
N ASP A 53 -18.31 -16.72 -0.53
CA ASP A 53 -18.10 -18.17 -0.53
C ASP A 53 -18.94 -18.90 0.52
N ARG A 54 -19.24 -18.24 1.64
CA ARG A 54 -20.14 -18.78 2.67
C ARG A 54 -21.58 -18.78 2.19
N GLN A 55 -22.02 -17.69 1.54
CA GLN A 55 -23.38 -17.59 1.01
C GLN A 55 -23.62 -18.61 -0.11
N ALA A 56 -22.66 -18.77 -1.03
CA ALA A 56 -22.75 -19.75 -2.11
C ALA A 56 -22.96 -21.19 -1.61
N ARG A 57 -22.33 -21.56 -0.49
CA ARG A 57 -22.52 -22.89 0.13
C ARG A 57 -23.91 -23.08 0.73
N ILE A 58 -24.48 -22.04 1.35
CA ILE A 58 -25.83 -22.09 1.91
C ILE A 58 -26.86 -22.16 0.78
N ASP A 59 -26.66 -21.41 -0.29
CA ASP A 59 -27.56 -21.41 -1.45
C ASP A 59 -27.49 -22.75 -2.20
N ALA A 60 -26.30 -23.37 -2.31
CA ALA A 60 -26.17 -24.72 -2.86
C ALA A 60 -26.91 -25.77 -2.02
N ALA A 61 -26.83 -25.69 -0.69
CA ALA A 61 -27.57 -26.58 0.20
C ALA A 61 -29.10 -26.39 0.09
N LYS A 62 -29.56 -25.14 -0.02
CA LYS A 62 -31.00 -24.83 -0.22
C LYS A 62 -31.52 -25.32 -1.58
N ASN A 63 -30.74 -25.22 -2.65
CA ASN A 63 -31.15 -25.74 -3.95
C ASN A 63 -31.25 -27.27 -3.97
N LEU A 64 -30.39 -27.97 -3.21
CA LEU A 64 -30.47 -29.42 -3.02
C LEU A 64 -31.71 -29.84 -2.21
N GLU A 65 -32.07 -29.08 -1.18
CA GLU A 65 -33.27 -29.35 -0.37
C GLU A 65 -34.57 -29.11 -1.14
N ASN A 66 -34.61 -28.12 -2.04
CA ASN A 66 -35.79 -27.82 -2.87
C ASN A 66 -35.97 -28.75 -4.10
N THR A 67 -35.03 -29.68 -4.32
CA THR A 67 -35.08 -30.64 -5.44
C THR A 67 -35.54 -32.05 -5.00
N LEU A 68 -35.73 -32.29 -3.70
CA LEU A 68 -36.27 -33.53 -3.12
C LEU A 68 -37.75 -33.40 -2.78
#